data_AF-A0A6M5Z3C2-F1
#
_entry.id   AF-A0A6M5Z3C2-F1
#
_cell.length_a   1.000
_cell.length_b   1.000
_cell.length_c   1.000
_cell.angle_alpha   90.00
_cell.angle_beta   90.00
_cell.angle_gamma   90.00
#
_symmetry.space_group_name_H-M   'P 1'
#
loop_
_entity.id
_entity.type
_entity.pdbx_description
1 polymer ?
#
loop_
_entity_poly.entity_id
_entity_poly.type
_entity_poly.pdbx_seq_one_letter_code
_entity_poly.pdbx_strand_id
1 'polypeptide(L)'
;MRTALFAVVALGLLGASVSPARAAEPVSELLGWVPERTNLVLFVNVDGVRKSAVAKTGKWGEANNPATALDALPPGVSRLVVASHFDPGAGTSWEVTVAGLNKPVPDAALFKGLGGTPDKIGGRTVALTRKHGYVANLAPGVAGAYQPPNRQEVGRWLRAVTGKPAPGLSPYLVKAGAGIGPNTQVVLALDTSEMFDPAVLKVGLAKSTALKGKATNAAAVADLFGGMVGVTLSMHVGDKIKAQIRLDFDRAPTALGDAAKPLLLEVLERLGLRADEMDDWTATTEPNAVALGGTLTQEGARHLLSPVLRPSAGALDQSETSPPDQDPKAVASLRYYQGVKSKMNGVWKSSAPSYTKLTALFVGAARHIDELPILNVDDELLDWGNAISTTFRTMAIVAQAAGGTISLAEANKSMLSVTTPNYYTGFGGGFSAGYYGNYGYGYQYAVPSGSTSTTTIDNYGPIGNFQDMTSQKEALYRRNTWKTIDTVTSEIRRKMTKKYGIEFEEPSK
;
A
#
# COMPACT_ATOMS: atom_id res chain seq x y z
N MET A 1 -66.82 -21.87 -55.20
CA MET A 1 -67.13 -21.61 -53.77
C MET A 1 -65.90 -21.02 -53.11
N ARG A 2 -66.02 -19.78 -52.64
CA ARG A 2 -65.25 -19.14 -51.56
C ARG A 2 -63.71 -19.25 -51.54
N THR A 3 -63.11 -18.14 -52.00
CA THR A 3 -62.22 -17.23 -51.25
C THR A 3 -60.87 -17.70 -50.70
N ALA A 4 -59.85 -16.94 -51.13
CA ALA A 4 -58.80 -16.30 -50.33
C ALA A 4 -57.52 -17.10 -50.04
N LEU A 5 -56.31 -16.52 -50.09
CA LEU A 5 -55.76 -15.29 -50.70
C LEU A 5 -54.24 -15.28 -50.35
N PHE A 6 -53.40 -14.84 -51.31
CA PHE A 6 -52.00 -14.34 -51.31
C PHE A 6 -50.94 -14.91 -50.31
N ALA A 7 -49.76 -15.42 -50.72
CA ALA A 7 -48.74 -15.02 -51.70
C ALA A 7 -47.61 -14.09 -51.16
N VAL A 8 -46.37 -14.59 -51.31
CA VAL A 8 -45.15 -13.92 -51.85
C VAL A 8 -44.54 -12.84 -50.91
N VAL A 9 -43.24 -12.75 -50.63
CA VAL A 9 -42.07 -12.55 -51.51
C VAL A 9 -40.79 -12.99 -50.78
N ALA A 10 -39.84 -13.56 -51.53
CA ALA A 10 -38.47 -13.82 -51.13
C ALA A 10 -37.64 -12.54 -50.94
N LEU A 11 -36.75 -12.49 -49.93
CA LEU A 11 -35.64 -11.53 -49.95
C LEU A 11 -34.38 -12.10 -49.25
N GLY A 12 -33.33 -12.28 -50.05
CA GLY A 12 -31.93 -11.98 -49.74
C GLY A 12 -31.35 -12.45 -48.41
N LEU A 13 -30.82 -13.66 -48.38
CA LEU A 13 -29.78 -14.06 -47.43
C LEU A 13 -28.45 -13.38 -47.84
N LEU A 14 -28.29 -12.12 -47.43
CA LEU A 14 -26.98 -11.52 -47.23
C LEU A 14 -26.29 -12.29 -46.10
N GLY A 15 -25.16 -12.92 -46.42
CA GLY A 15 -24.30 -13.57 -45.46
C GLY A 15 -23.82 -12.57 -44.42
N ALA A 16 -24.50 -12.56 -43.27
CA ALA A 16 -23.95 -11.98 -42.06
C ALA A 16 -22.76 -12.85 -41.66
N SER A 17 -21.56 -12.34 -41.92
CA SER A 17 -20.35 -12.80 -41.26
C SER A 17 -20.53 -12.64 -39.75
N VAL A 18 -21.05 -13.69 -39.11
CA VAL A 18 -21.02 -13.84 -37.66
C VAL A 18 -19.54 -13.93 -37.31
N SER A 19 -18.95 -12.78 -36.97
CA SER A 19 -17.64 -12.77 -36.33
C SER A 19 -17.80 -13.61 -35.06
N PRO A 20 -17.01 -14.68 -34.85
CA PRO A 20 -17.10 -15.41 -33.60
C PRO A 20 -16.89 -14.40 -32.47
N ALA A 21 -17.80 -14.39 -31.50
CA ALA A 21 -17.62 -13.63 -30.28
C ALA A 21 -16.30 -14.09 -29.67
N ARG A 22 -15.26 -13.26 -29.82
CA ARG A 22 -13.93 -13.54 -29.30
C ARG A 22 -14.10 -13.71 -27.79
N ALA A 23 -13.88 -14.93 -27.29
CA ALA A 23 -13.89 -15.19 -25.86
C ALA A 23 -12.97 -14.16 -25.20
N ALA A 24 -13.40 -13.60 -24.06
CA ALA A 24 -12.61 -12.60 -23.36
C ALA A 24 -11.21 -13.17 -23.08
N GLU A 25 -10.19 -12.53 -23.63
CA GLU A 25 -8.82 -13.01 -23.52
C GLU A 25 -8.40 -13.04 -22.03
N PRO A 26 -7.85 -14.14 -21.51
CA PRO A 26 -7.43 -14.24 -20.11
C PRO A 26 -6.41 -13.16 -19.73
N VAL A 27 -6.47 -12.65 -18.48
CA VAL A 27 -5.46 -11.69 -17.98
C VAL A 27 -4.06 -12.31 -17.95
N SER A 28 -3.98 -13.62 -17.73
CA SER A 28 -2.73 -14.38 -17.70
C SER A 28 -1.94 -14.37 -19.02
N GLU A 29 -2.58 -14.12 -20.16
CA GLU A 29 -1.87 -13.99 -21.44
C GLU A 29 -0.91 -12.79 -21.45
N LEU A 30 -1.17 -11.77 -20.62
CA LEU A 30 -0.28 -10.62 -20.50
C LEU A 30 1.08 -10.95 -19.87
N LEU A 31 1.23 -12.13 -19.24
CA LEU A 31 2.52 -12.62 -18.75
C LEU A 31 3.53 -12.87 -19.87
N GLY A 32 3.10 -12.98 -21.13
CA GLY A 32 4.02 -13.06 -22.26
C GLY A 32 4.82 -11.78 -22.54
N TRP A 33 4.51 -10.71 -21.81
CA TRP A 33 5.11 -9.40 -21.95
C TRP A 33 5.87 -8.94 -20.71
N VAL A 34 5.97 -9.77 -19.68
CA VAL A 34 6.71 -9.43 -18.45
C VAL A 34 8.14 -10.01 -18.51
N PRO A 35 9.13 -9.36 -17.86
CA PRO A 35 10.48 -9.92 -17.76
C PRO A 35 10.51 -11.26 -17.02
N GLU A 36 11.47 -12.13 -17.35
CA GLU A 36 11.62 -13.45 -16.72
C GLU A 36 11.95 -13.38 -15.22
N ARG A 37 12.76 -12.38 -14.81
CA ARG A 37 13.21 -12.14 -13.43
C ARG A 37 12.13 -11.56 -12.49
N THR A 38 10.87 -11.65 -12.89
CA THR A 38 9.72 -11.17 -12.11
C THR A 38 9.49 -12.10 -10.93
N ASN A 39 9.35 -11.55 -9.72
CA ASN A 39 8.89 -12.31 -8.54
C ASN A 39 7.62 -11.73 -7.91
N LEU A 40 7.16 -10.53 -8.29
CA LEU A 40 5.92 -9.92 -7.81
C LEU A 40 5.04 -9.52 -8.99
N VAL A 41 3.78 -9.98 -9.00
CA VAL A 41 2.81 -9.67 -10.06
C VAL A 41 1.44 -9.34 -9.50
N LEU A 42 0.90 -8.19 -9.91
CA LEU A 42 -0.50 -7.83 -9.78
C LEU A 42 -1.22 -8.12 -11.10
N PHE A 43 -2.31 -8.87 -11.04
CA PHE A 43 -3.25 -9.12 -12.12
C PHE A 43 -4.57 -8.42 -11.82
N VAL A 44 -5.13 -7.73 -12.80
CA VAL A 44 -6.44 -7.08 -12.69
C VAL A 44 -7.29 -7.36 -13.93
N ASN A 45 -8.43 -8.00 -13.73
CA ASN A 45 -9.53 -8.06 -14.69
C ASN A 45 -10.33 -6.75 -14.58
N VAL A 46 -9.89 -5.72 -15.31
CA VAL A 46 -10.46 -4.36 -15.24
C VAL A 46 -11.94 -4.36 -15.64
N ASP A 47 -12.30 -5.12 -16.68
CA ASP A 47 -13.70 -5.26 -17.09
C ASP A 47 -14.58 -5.88 -16.00
N GLY A 48 -14.07 -6.91 -15.32
CA GLY A 48 -14.73 -7.53 -14.19
C GLY A 48 -14.94 -6.54 -13.03
N VAL A 49 -13.91 -5.77 -12.69
CA VAL A 49 -13.98 -4.72 -11.65
C VAL A 49 -15.06 -3.69 -12.01
N ARG A 50 -15.06 -3.15 -13.23
CA ARG A 50 -16.04 -2.13 -13.65
C ARG A 50 -17.48 -2.62 -13.68
N LYS A 51 -17.69 -3.90 -14.00
CA LYS A 51 -19.04 -4.49 -14.06
C LYS A 51 -19.64 -4.74 -12.68
N SER A 52 -18.83 -4.72 -11.62
CA SER A 52 -19.26 -4.95 -10.24
C SER A 52 -20.28 -3.93 -9.74
N ALA A 53 -21.08 -4.32 -8.75
CA ALA A 53 -22.06 -3.42 -8.14
C ALA A 53 -21.37 -2.29 -7.38
N VAL A 54 -20.28 -2.57 -6.65
CA VAL A 54 -19.51 -1.54 -5.94
C VAL A 54 -18.93 -0.48 -6.88
N ALA A 55 -18.47 -0.87 -8.08
CA ALA A 55 -17.95 0.07 -9.08
C ALA A 55 -19.06 0.95 -9.66
N LYS A 56 -20.24 0.38 -9.94
CA LYS A 56 -21.41 1.13 -10.43
C LYS A 56 -21.91 2.13 -9.40
N THR A 57 -22.05 1.71 -8.14
CA THR A 57 -22.47 2.59 -7.04
C THR A 57 -21.42 3.67 -6.77
N GLY A 58 -20.14 3.32 -6.82
CA GLY A 58 -19.03 4.25 -6.63
C GLY A 58 -18.68 5.11 -7.85
N LYS A 59 -19.40 4.95 -8.99
CA LYS A 59 -19.13 5.66 -10.25
C LYS A 59 -17.67 5.54 -10.71
N TRP A 60 -17.11 4.34 -10.60
CA TRP A 60 -15.71 4.09 -10.96
C TRP A 60 -15.51 4.20 -12.47
N GLY A 61 -14.43 4.89 -12.88
CA GLY A 61 -14.13 5.14 -14.28
C GLY A 61 -14.87 6.31 -14.92
N GLU A 62 -15.69 7.07 -14.18
CA GLU A 62 -16.19 8.37 -14.64
C GLU A 62 -15.10 9.45 -14.56
N ALA A 63 -15.05 10.35 -15.55
CA ALA A 63 -13.97 11.32 -15.77
C ALA A 63 -13.70 12.31 -14.61
N ASN A 64 -14.63 12.42 -13.65
CA ASN A 64 -14.60 13.41 -12.56
C ASN A 64 -14.32 12.79 -11.17
N ASN A 65 -13.98 11.49 -11.09
CA ASN A 65 -13.63 10.87 -9.82
C ASN A 65 -12.11 10.98 -9.59
N PRO A 66 -11.63 11.63 -8.50
CA PRO A 66 -10.22 11.62 -8.13
C PRO A 66 -9.83 10.23 -7.64
N ALA A 67 -9.62 9.36 -8.61
CA ALA A 67 -9.56 7.94 -8.40
C ALA A 67 -8.15 7.52 -7.97
N THR A 68 -8.06 6.62 -6.99
CA THR A 68 -6.78 6.29 -6.36
C THR A 68 -6.60 4.81 -6.00
N ALA A 69 -7.11 3.87 -6.79
CA ALA A 69 -6.79 2.43 -6.84
C ALA A 69 -7.64 1.75 -7.93
N LEU A 70 -8.48 0.77 -7.57
CA LEU A 70 -9.37 0.05 -8.50
C LEU A 70 -10.43 0.97 -9.14
N ASP A 71 -10.76 2.09 -8.48
CA ASP A 71 -11.62 3.14 -9.01
C ASP A 71 -10.95 3.97 -10.13
N ALA A 72 -9.61 3.88 -10.25
CA ALA A 72 -8.76 4.69 -11.14
C ALA A 72 -8.30 3.96 -12.40
N LEU A 73 -8.83 2.76 -12.63
CA LEU A 73 -8.44 1.97 -13.78
C LEU A 73 -8.83 2.70 -15.08
N PRO A 74 -7.93 2.87 -16.07
CA PRO A 74 -8.17 3.73 -17.23
C PRO A 74 -9.25 3.19 -18.16
N PRO A 75 -10.24 4.00 -18.62
CA PRO A 75 -11.42 3.52 -19.36
C PRO A 75 -11.10 2.73 -20.65
N GLY A 76 -9.91 2.96 -21.23
CA GLY A 76 -9.43 2.24 -22.41
C GLY A 76 -8.80 0.85 -22.15
N VAL A 77 -8.67 0.44 -20.89
CA VAL A 77 -8.02 -0.80 -20.46
C VAL A 77 -9.07 -1.82 -20.01
N SER A 78 -8.96 -3.06 -20.50
CA SER A 78 -9.78 -4.23 -20.09
C SER A 78 -9.04 -5.16 -19.13
N ARG A 79 -7.71 -5.21 -19.22
CA ARG A 79 -6.84 -6.12 -18.45
C ARG A 79 -5.56 -5.42 -18.09
N LEU A 80 -5.04 -5.68 -16.89
CA LEU A 80 -3.80 -5.07 -16.41
C LEU A 80 -2.93 -6.14 -15.73
N VAL A 81 -1.65 -6.11 -16.02
CA VAL A 81 -0.60 -6.80 -15.27
C VAL A 81 0.44 -5.78 -14.86
N VAL A 82 0.77 -5.73 -13.56
CA VAL A 82 1.92 -4.96 -13.05
C VAL A 82 2.91 -5.97 -12.47
N ALA A 83 4.07 -6.07 -13.08
CA ALA A 83 5.13 -7.02 -12.72
C ALA A 83 6.35 -6.26 -12.19
N SER A 84 7.04 -6.83 -11.21
CA SER A 84 8.24 -6.24 -10.65
C SER A 84 9.18 -7.28 -10.06
N HIS A 85 10.39 -6.83 -9.74
CA HIS A 85 11.31 -7.56 -8.87
C HIS A 85 11.36 -6.85 -7.51
N PHE A 86 10.86 -7.54 -6.49
CA PHE A 86 10.79 -7.09 -5.11
C PHE A 86 11.81 -7.84 -4.26
N ASP A 87 12.62 -7.08 -3.54
CA ASP A 87 13.53 -7.57 -2.50
C ASP A 87 13.06 -7.03 -1.14
N PRO A 88 12.96 -7.85 -0.08
CA PRO A 88 12.51 -7.37 1.22
C PRO A 88 13.39 -6.28 1.85
N GLY A 89 14.69 -6.25 1.55
CA GLY A 89 15.65 -5.27 2.06
C GLY A 89 15.79 -4.02 1.20
N ALA A 90 15.70 -4.15 -0.12
CA ALA A 90 15.90 -3.07 -1.09
C ALA A 90 14.60 -2.54 -1.73
N GLY A 91 13.48 -3.23 -1.55
CA GLY A 91 12.19 -2.91 -2.15
C GLY A 91 12.11 -3.27 -3.65
N THR A 92 11.28 -2.54 -4.39
CA THR A 92 11.10 -2.76 -5.82
C THR A 92 12.22 -2.11 -6.65
N SER A 93 12.96 -2.91 -7.40
CA SER A 93 14.07 -2.43 -8.25
C SER A 93 13.61 -1.87 -9.60
N TRP A 94 12.58 -2.48 -10.20
CA TRP A 94 11.95 -2.05 -11.44
C TRP A 94 10.51 -2.55 -11.49
N GLU A 95 9.71 -1.93 -12.34
CA GLU A 95 8.30 -2.22 -12.54
C GLU A 95 7.97 -2.19 -14.04
N VAL A 96 7.20 -3.18 -14.50
CA VAL A 96 6.62 -3.24 -15.84
C VAL A 96 5.11 -3.31 -15.70
N THR A 97 4.42 -2.36 -16.31
CA THR A 97 2.96 -2.42 -16.47
C THR A 97 2.63 -2.86 -17.88
N VAL A 98 1.78 -3.87 -18.04
CA VAL A 98 1.25 -4.36 -19.31
C VAL A 98 -0.26 -4.23 -19.29
N ALA A 99 -0.82 -3.52 -20.27
CA ALA A 99 -2.26 -3.27 -20.36
C ALA A 99 -2.82 -3.89 -21.65
N GLY A 100 -3.86 -4.69 -21.50
CA GLY A 100 -4.75 -5.08 -22.58
C GLY A 100 -5.77 -3.96 -22.83
N LEU A 101 -5.82 -3.44 -24.04
CA LEU A 101 -6.65 -2.32 -24.44
C LEU A 101 -7.96 -2.79 -25.07
N ASN A 102 -9.02 -2.01 -24.89
CA ASN A 102 -10.32 -2.26 -25.51
C ASN A 102 -10.27 -2.15 -27.05
N LYS A 103 -9.33 -1.34 -27.55
CA LYS A 103 -9.06 -1.14 -28.97
C LYS A 103 -7.56 -0.87 -29.18
N PRO A 104 -6.98 -1.28 -30.31
CA PRO A 104 -5.62 -0.88 -30.66
C PRO A 104 -5.47 0.65 -30.70
N VAL A 105 -4.37 1.16 -30.17
CA VAL A 105 -4.04 2.59 -30.15
C VAL A 105 -2.74 2.80 -30.92
N PRO A 106 -2.70 3.66 -31.97
CA PRO A 106 -1.46 3.98 -32.66
C PRO A 106 -0.44 4.65 -31.73
N ASP A 107 0.86 4.45 -31.99
CA ASP A 107 1.96 5.03 -31.18
C ASP A 107 1.79 6.54 -30.98
N ALA A 108 1.45 7.28 -32.04
CA ALA A 108 1.27 8.73 -31.97
C ALA A 108 0.17 9.14 -30.96
N ALA A 109 -0.96 8.41 -30.92
CA ALA A 109 -2.05 8.70 -29.99
C ALA A 109 -1.68 8.32 -28.55
N LEU A 110 -1.01 7.17 -28.38
CA LEU A 110 -0.50 6.73 -27.07
C LEU A 110 0.48 7.75 -26.47
N PHE A 111 1.43 8.22 -27.27
CA PHE A 111 2.47 9.15 -26.79
C PHE A 111 1.93 10.55 -26.53
N LYS A 112 0.97 11.01 -27.34
CA LYS A 112 0.26 12.28 -27.12
C LYS A 112 -0.46 12.27 -25.78
N GLY A 113 -1.23 11.22 -25.46
CA GLY A 113 -1.97 11.10 -24.21
C GLY A 113 -1.08 11.09 -22.96
N LEU A 114 0.15 10.57 -23.10
CA LEU A 114 1.11 10.45 -22.00
C LEU A 114 2.11 11.60 -21.92
N GLY A 115 2.11 12.53 -22.89
CA GLY A 115 2.99 13.69 -22.93
C GLY A 115 4.48 13.35 -23.04
N GLY A 116 4.83 12.26 -23.74
CA GLY A 116 6.21 11.75 -23.81
C GLY A 116 7.00 12.17 -25.05
N THR A 117 8.33 12.14 -24.97
CA THR A 117 9.24 12.38 -26.10
C THR A 117 9.55 11.05 -26.81
N PRO A 118 9.33 10.93 -28.13
CA PRO A 118 9.63 9.71 -28.88
C PRO A 118 11.12 9.33 -28.85
N ASP A 119 11.43 8.04 -28.76
CA ASP A 119 12.76 7.41 -28.90
C ASP A 119 12.59 6.05 -29.62
N LYS A 120 13.69 5.40 -29.99
CA LYS A 120 13.75 4.05 -30.53
C LYS A 120 14.66 3.18 -29.67
N ILE A 121 14.07 2.23 -28.96
CA ILE A 121 14.78 1.29 -28.06
C ILE A 121 14.41 -0.14 -28.43
N GLY A 122 15.40 -1.03 -28.50
CA GLY A 122 15.14 -2.46 -28.74
C GLY A 122 14.44 -2.75 -30.07
N GLY A 123 14.59 -1.87 -31.07
CA GLY A 123 13.92 -1.97 -32.38
C GLY A 123 12.48 -1.46 -32.41
N ARG A 124 11.93 -0.99 -31.28
CA ARG A 124 10.55 -0.49 -31.16
C ARG A 124 10.54 1.01 -30.93
N THR A 125 9.48 1.66 -31.41
CA THR A 125 9.17 3.04 -31.05
C THR A 125 8.72 3.07 -29.59
N VAL A 126 9.26 3.99 -28.83
CA VAL A 126 8.90 4.20 -27.42
C VAL A 126 8.71 5.70 -27.19
N ALA A 127 8.10 6.07 -26.07
CA ALA A 127 8.13 7.44 -25.58
C ALA A 127 8.65 7.48 -24.15
N LEU A 128 9.59 8.40 -23.89
CA LEU A 128 9.98 8.78 -22.54
C LEU A 128 8.93 9.73 -21.98
N THR A 129 8.20 9.29 -20.98
CA THR A 129 7.15 10.08 -20.31
C THR A 129 7.76 11.10 -19.35
N ARG A 130 7.04 12.19 -19.07
CA ARG A 130 7.47 13.22 -18.09
C ARG A 130 7.71 12.66 -16.69
N LYS A 131 7.12 11.52 -16.37
CA LYS A 131 7.32 10.77 -15.11
C LYS A 131 8.39 9.71 -15.21
N HIS A 132 9.40 9.94 -16.05
CA HIS A 132 10.63 9.14 -16.02
C HIS A 132 10.35 7.64 -16.24
N GLY A 133 9.49 7.30 -17.20
CA GLY A 133 9.24 5.92 -17.61
C GLY A 133 9.15 5.81 -19.12
N TYR A 134 9.47 4.64 -19.66
CA TYR A 134 9.33 4.36 -21.09
C TYR A 134 8.01 3.66 -21.36
N VAL A 135 7.28 4.11 -22.38
CA VAL A 135 6.02 3.49 -22.82
C VAL A 135 6.10 3.09 -24.29
N ALA A 136 5.50 1.95 -24.64
CA ALA A 136 5.48 1.41 -26.00
C ALA A 136 4.22 0.58 -26.25
N ASN A 137 3.79 0.49 -27.51
CA ASN A 137 2.92 -0.60 -27.93
C ASN A 137 3.73 -1.89 -28.08
N LEU A 138 3.25 -2.98 -27.47
CA LEU A 138 3.90 -4.28 -27.49
C LEU A 138 3.34 -5.18 -28.60
N ALA A 139 2.03 -5.06 -28.86
CA ALA A 139 1.30 -5.70 -29.95
C ALA A 139 0.01 -4.89 -30.22
N PRO A 140 -0.73 -5.16 -31.31
CA PRO A 140 -2.05 -4.57 -31.51
C PRO A 140 -2.95 -4.82 -30.28
N GLY A 141 -3.36 -3.75 -29.60
CA GLY A 141 -4.20 -3.83 -28.40
C GLY A 141 -3.46 -4.16 -27.10
N VAL A 142 -2.11 -4.17 -27.10
CA VAL A 142 -1.30 -4.36 -25.88
C VAL A 142 -0.29 -3.23 -25.76
N ALA A 143 -0.37 -2.48 -24.67
CA ALA A 143 0.59 -1.43 -24.32
C ALA A 143 1.42 -1.83 -23.11
N GLY A 144 2.65 -1.34 -23.04
CA GLY A 144 3.59 -1.61 -21.95
C GLY A 144 4.26 -0.33 -21.47
N ALA A 145 4.53 -0.25 -20.16
CA ALA A 145 5.30 0.80 -19.52
C ALA A 145 6.40 0.19 -18.64
N TYR A 146 7.57 0.80 -18.60
CA TYR A 146 8.71 0.39 -17.78
C TYR A 146 9.20 1.55 -16.92
N GLN A 147 9.44 1.29 -15.63
CA GLN A 147 10.02 2.24 -14.68
C GLN A 147 11.05 1.55 -13.75
N PRO A 148 12.09 2.27 -13.27
CA PRO A 148 12.50 3.65 -13.61
C PRO A 148 13.04 3.76 -15.06
N PRO A 149 13.39 4.94 -15.62
CA PRO A 149 13.69 5.08 -17.05
C PRO A 149 15.11 4.61 -17.34
N ASN A 150 15.33 3.31 -17.36
CA ASN A 150 16.61 2.73 -17.72
C ASN A 150 16.57 2.24 -19.17
N ARG A 151 17.20 3.00 -20.07
CA ARG A 151 17.23 2.71 -21.52
C ARG A 151 17.79 1.32 -21.84
N GLN A 152 18.81 0.86 -21.12
CA GLN A 152 19.43 -0.45 -21.35
C GLN A 152 18.50 -1.59 -20.94
N GLU A 153 17.90 -1.50 -19.74
CA GLU A 153 16.94 -2.48 -19.25
C GLU A 153 15.68 -2.56 -20.11
N VAL A 154 15.15 -1.40 -20.55
CA VAL A 154 14.05 -1.35 -21.51
C VAL A 154 14.43 -2.03 -22.83
N GLY A 155 15.63 -1.80 -23.33
CA GLY A 155 16.14 -2.48 -24.51
C GLY A 155 16.22 -4.00 -24.34
N ARG A 156 16.62 -4.48 -23.17
CA ARG A 156 16.65 -5.92 -22.85
C ARG A 156 15.23 -6.49 -22.81
N TRP A 157 14.33 -5.85 -22.07
CA TRP A 157 12.92 -6.24 -21.96
C TRP A 157 12.23 -6.29 -23.32
N LEU A 158 12.29 -5.23 -24.12
CA LEU A 158 11.61 -5.14 -25.41
C LEU A 158 12.10 -6.16 -26.46
N ARG A 159 13.34 -6.64 -26.34
CA ARG A 159 13.90 -7.72 -27.17
C ARG A 159 13.51 -9.11 -26.68
N ALA A 160 13.34 -9.28 -25.37
CA ALA A 160 13.04 -10.58 -24.75
C ALA A 160 11.55 -10.95 -24.85
N VAL A 161 10.65 -9.95 -24.84
CA VAL A 161 9.21 -10.22 -24.85
C VAL A 161 8.70 -10.66 -26.22
N THR A 162 7.97 -11.78 -26.22
CA THR A 162 7.44 -12.41 -27.43
C THR A 162 5.91 -12.51 -27.45
N GLY A 163 5.24 -12.09 -26.37
CA GLY A 163 3.82 -12.33 -26.16
C GLY A 163 3.47 -13.76 -25.73
N LYS A 164 4.49 -14.60 -25.49
CA LYS A 164 4.34 -15.90 -24.83
C LYS A 164 5.05 -15.86 -23.48
N PRO A 165 4.45 -16.39 -22.39
CA PRO A 165 5.11 -16.42 -21.08
C PRO A 165 6.52 -17.00 -21.18
N ALA A 166 7.49 -16.29 -20.59
CA ALA A 166 8.88 -16.73 -20.62
C ALA A 166 9.00 -18.08 -19.91
N PRO A 167 9.75 -19.07 -20.46
CA PRO A 167 9.99 -20.34 -19.79
C PRO A 167 10.60 -20.20 -18.39
N GLY A 168 11.31 -19.09 -18.13
CA GLY A 168 11.93 -18.77 -16.84
C GLY A 168 11.03 -18.08 -15.82
N LEU A 169 9.75 -17.80 -16.13
CA LEU A 169 8.84 -17.21 -15.17
C LEU A 169 8.44 -18.24 -14.10
N SER A 170 8.36 -17.79 -12.85
CA SER A 170 7.98 -18.64 -11.72
C SER A 170 6.66 -19.41 -11.97
N PRO A 171 6.64 -20.75 -11.75
CA PRO A 171 5.40 -21.53 -11.79
C PRO A 171 4.34 -21.02 -10.81
N TYR A 172 4.76 -20.44 -9.68
CA TYR A 172 3.84 -19.86 -8.68
C TYR A 172 3.07 -18.68 -9.28
N LEU A 173 3.76 -17.77 -9.96
CA LEU A 173 3.15 -16.59 -10.58
C LEU A 173 2.22 -16.96 -11.76
N VAL A 174 2.60 -17.98 -12.55
CA VAL A 174 1.73 -18.51 -13.62
C VAL A 174 0.45 -19.09 -13.04
N LYS A 175 0.55 -19.89 -11.96
CA LYS A 175 -0.60 -20.44 -11.24
C LYS A 175 -1.51 -19.34 -10.67
N ALA A 176 -0.92 -18.30 -10.09
CA ALA A 176 -1.67 -17.16 -9.57
C ALA A 176 -2.46 -16.44 -10.67
N GLY A 177 -1.85 -16.21 -11.84
CA GLY A 177 -2.52 -15.62 -13.00
C GLY A 177 -3.70 -16.45 -13.51
N ALA A 178 -3.61 -17.78 -13.45
CA ALA A 178 -4.71 -18.68 -13.81
C ALA A 178 -5.90 -18.61 -12.82
N GLY A 179 -5.69 -18.09 -11.61
CA GLY A 179 -6.74 -17.87 -10.61
C GLY A 179 -7.64 -16.66 -10.91
N ILE A 180 -7.27 -15.80 -11.87
CA ILE A 180 -8.11 -14.67 -12.28
C ILE A 180 -9.31 -15.16 -13.08
N GLY A 181 -10.50 -14.65 -12.73
CA GLY A 181 -11.72 -15.00 -13.43
C GLY A 181 -12.93 -14.16 -13.01
N PRO A 182 -14.15 -14.60 -13.36
CA PRO A 182 -15.39 -13.89 -13.04
C PRO A 182 -15.64 -13.72 -11.53
N ASN A 183 -15.03 -14.56 -10.69
CA ASN A 183 -15.18 -14.52 -9.23
C ASN A 183 -13.92 -14.02 -8.52
N THR A 184 -12.85 -13.67 -9.23
CA THR A 184 -11.62 -13.16 -8.64
C THR A 184 -11.00 -12.19 -9.64
N GLN A 185 -11.28 -10.91 -9.44
CA GLN A 185 -10.92 -9.86 -10.37
C GLN A 185 -9.51 -9.33 -10.14
N VAL A 186 -8.98 -9.46 -8.91
CA VAL A 186 -7.65 -8.96 -8.55
C VAL A 186 -6.87 -10.09 -7.88
N VAL A 187 -5.63 -10.28 -8.32
CA VAL A 187 -4.67 -11.20 -7.69
C VAL A 187 -3.33 -10.50 -7.62
N LEU A 188 -2.77 -10.33 -6.43
CA LEU A 188 -1.39 -9.93 -6.21
C LEU A 188 -0.63 -11.15 -5.70
N ALA A 189 0.44 -11.55 -6.39
CA ALA A 189 1.23 -12.72 -6.04
C ALA A 189 2.71 -12.37 -5.94
N LEU A 190 3.35 -12.84 -4.88
CA LEU A 190 4.78 -12.78 -4.63
C LEU A 190 5.33 -14.21 -4.56
N ASP A 191 6.25 -14.54 -5.44
CA ASP A 191 7.09 -15.74 -5.29
C ASP A 191 8.14 -15.46 -4.22
N THR A 192 8.13 -16.27 -3.17
CA THR A 192 9.04 -16.12 -2.02
C THR A 192 10.02 -17.28 -1.89
N SER A 193 10.08 -18.15 -2.90
CA SER A 193 11.02 -19.26 -2.92
C SER A 193 12.45 -18.72 -2.72
N GLU A 194 13.16 -19.24 -1.72
CA GLU A 194 14.52 -18.82 -1.34
C GLU A 194 14.65 -17.33 -0.94
N MET A 195 13.55 -16.66 -0.57
CA MET A 195 13.57 -15.23 -0.22
C MET A 195 14.00 -14.96 1.22
N PHE A 196 13.76 -15.89 2.14
CA PHE A 196 13.93 -15.66 3.57
C PHE A 196 15.02 -16.54 4.18
N ASP A 197 15.98 -15.90 4.85
CA ASP A 197 16.96 -16.58 5.69
C ASP A 197 16.34 -16.92 7.06
N PRO A 198 16.20 -18.22 7.42
CA PRO A 198 15.67 -18.64 8.71
C PRO A 198 16.41 -18.03 9.91
N ALA A 199 17.73 -17.83 9.82
CA ALA A 199 18.52 -17.26 10.90
C ALA A 199 18.12 -15.80 11.16
N VAL A 200 17.91 -15.02 10.10
CA VAL A 200 17.45 -13.63 10.20
C VAL A 200 16.01 -13.58 10.71
N LEU A 201 15.14 -14.45 10.19
CA LEU A 201 13.74 -14.54 10.64
C LEU A 201 13.64 -14.84 12.13
N LYS A 202 14.46 -15.76 12.65
CA LYS A 202 14.47 -16.12 14.07
C LYS A 202 14.73 -14.91 14.98
N VAL A 203 15.65 -14.02 14.59
CA VAL A 203 15.92 -12.78 15.32
C VAL A 203 14.71 -11.84 15.30
N GLY A 204 14.04 -11.71 14.15
CA GLY A 204 12.84 -10.91 14.01
C GLY A 204 11.64 -11.45 14.80
N LEU A 205 11.43 -12.77 14.75
CA LEU A 205 10.35 -13.48 15.42
C LEU A 205 10.50 -13.52 16.94
N ALA A 206 11.73 -13.46 17.46
CA ALA A 206 11.97 -13.32 18.91
C ALA A 206 11.37 -12.02 19.49
N LYS A 207 11.16 -11.00 18.64
CA LYS A 207 10.52 -9.73 19.01
C LYS A 207 9.01 -9.73 18.72
N SER A 208 8.43 -10.85 18.28
CA SER A 208 7.01 -10.90 17.93
C SER A 208 6.15 -10.96 19.18
N THR A 209 5.13 -10.11 19.22
CA THR A 209 4.10 -10.16 20.26
C THR A 209 3.22 -11.40 20.13
N ALA A 210 2.91 -11.82 18.90
CA ALA A 210 2.13 -13.03 18.60
C ALA A 210 2.80 -14.32 19.09
N LEU A 211 4.14 -14.32 19.23
CA LEU A 211 4.92 -15.46 19.71
C LEU A 211 5.46 -15.28 21.15
N LYS A 212 5.04 -14.24 21.86
CA LYS A 212 5.49 -13.98 23.24
C LYS A 212 5.16 -15.17 24.14
N GLY A 213 6.16 -15.65 24.88
CA GLY A 213 6.03 -16.85 25.73
C GLY A 213 6.09 -18.18 24.98
N LYS A 214 6.29 -18.18 23.65
CA LYS A 214 6.37 -19.37 22.79
C LYS A 214 7.74 -19.48 22.10
N ALA A 215 8.83 -19.35 22.86
CA ALA A 215 10.19 -19.26 22.30
C ALA A 215 10.61 -20.49 21.47
N THR A 216 10.17 -21.69 21.85
CA THR A 216 10.36 -22.93 21.08
C THR A 216 9.65 -22.90 19.73
N ASN A 217 8.58 -22.12 19.59
CA ASN A 217 7.86 -21.96 18.33
C ASN A 217 8.55 -20.97 17.39
N ALA A 218 9.35 -20.02 17.90
CA ALA A 218 9.99 -19.02 17.05
C ALA A 218 11.00 -19.63 16.06
N ALA A 219 11.75 -20.67 16.47
CA ALA A 219 12.65 -21.38 15.57
C ALA A 219 11.88 -22.20 14.52
N ALA A 220 10.89 -23.00 14.95
CA ALA A 220 10.07 -23.80 14.04
C ALA A 220 9.29 -22.93 13.04
N VAL A 221 8.79 -21.77 13.48
CA VAL A 221 8.14 -20.78 12.62
C VAL A 221 9.16 -20.15 11.65
N ALA A 222 10.37 -19.82 12.10
CA ALA A 222 11.42 -19.33 11.20
C ALA A 222 11.76 -20.36 10.10
N ASP A 223 11.93 -21.63 10.48
CA ASP A 223 12.22 -22.73 9.54
C ASP A 223 11.07 -22.95 8.55
N LEU A 224 9.81 -22.80 9.00
CA LEU A 224 8.63 -22.86 8.14
C LEU A 224 8.62 -21.71 7.13
N PHE A 225 8.87 -20.47 7.55
CA PHE A 225 8.91 -19.31 6.66
C PHE A 225 10.12 -19.33 5.71
N GLY A 226 11.22 -19.99 6.07
CA GLY A 226 12.31 -20.30 5.15
C GLY A 226 11.87 -21.19 3.97
N GLY A 227 10.86 -22.04 4.18
CA GLY A 227 10.23 -22.87 3.15
C GLY A 227 8.98 -22.25 2.54
N MET A 228 8.77 -20.93 2.66
CA MET A 228 7.59 -20.28 2.08
C MET A 228 7.75 -20.14 0.55
N VAL A 229 6.81 -20.72 -0.18
CA VAL A 229 6.82 -20.76 -1.65
C VAL A 229 6.24 -19.49 -2.24
N GLY A 230 5.22 -18.92 -1.60
CA GLY A 230 4.69 -17.65 -2.06
C GLY A 230 3.57 -17.08 -1.21
N VAL A 231 3.21 -15.85 -1.54
CA VAL A 231 2.13 -15.10 -0.91
C VAL A 231 1.17 -14.62 -2.01
N THR A 232 -0.12 -14.84 -1.80
CA THR A 232 -1.16 -14.38 -2.72
C THR A 232 -2.23 -13.58 -2.00
N LEU A 233 -2.54 -12.38 -2.47
CA LEU A 233 -3.74 -11.62 -2.13
C LEU A 233 -4.73 -11.74 -3.30
N SER A 234 -5.89 -12.33 -3.05
CA SER A 234 -6.98 -12.44 -4.03
C SER A 234 -8.16 -11.58 -3.62
N MET A 235 -8.82 -10.92 -4.57
CA MET A 235 -10.03 -10.14 -4.32
C MET A 235 -11.16 -10.48 -5.30
N HIS A 236 -12.34 -10.70 -4.74
CA HIS A 236 -13.62 -10.70 -5.42
C HIS A 236 -14.26 -9.31 -5.27
N VAL A 237 -14.48 -8.62 -6.39
CA VAL A 237 -15.09 -7.28 -6.42
C VAL A 237 -16.51 -7.42 -6.92
N GLY A 238 -17.47 -7.53 -6.00
CA GLY A 238 -18.89 -7.73 -6.28
C GLY A 238 -19.77 -6.58 -5.77
N ASP A 239 -20.77 -6.91 -4.96
CA ASP A 239 -21.50 -5.98 -4.09
C ASP A 239 -20.66 -5.51 -2.91
N LYS A 240 -19.79 -6.40 -2.41
CA LYS A 240 -18.74 -6.15 -1.44
C LYS A 240 -17.40 -6.55 -2.02
N ILE A 241 -16.31 -6.02 -1.47
CA ILE A 241 -14.95 -6.46 -1.78
C ILE A 241 -14.60 -7.57 -0.80
N LYS A 242 -14.55 -8.82 -1.25
CA LYS A 242 -14.07 -9.94 -0.43
C LYS A 242 -12.62 -10.19 -0.78
N ALA A 243 -11.76 -10.34 0.22
CA ALA A 243 -10.33 -10.55 0.01
C ALA A 243 -9.80 -11.69 0.87
N GLN A 244 -8.72 -12.30 0.39
CA GLN A 244 -8.00 -13.35 1.10
C GLN A 244 -6.50 -13.18 0.86
N ILE A 245 -5.72 -13.19 1.94
CA ILE A 245 -4.27 -13.34 1.92
C ILE A 245 -3.96 -14.80 2.20
N ARG A 246 -3.17 -15.43 1.32
CA ARG A 246 -2.75 -16.82 1.42
C ARG A 246 -1.23 -16.88 1.46
N LEU A 247 -0.70 -17.64 2.40
CA LEU A 247 0.72 -17.99 2.55
C LEU A 247 0.85 -19.47 2.18
N ASP A 248 1.61 -19.77 1.12
CA ASP A 248 1.86 -21.14 0.66
C ASP A 248 3.26 -21.59 1.10
N PHE A 249 3.38 -22.80 1.64
CA PHE A 249 4.61 -23.38 2.17
C PHE A 249 4.98 -24.68 1.46
N ASP A 250 6.24 -25.07 1.55
CA ASP A 250 6.75 -26.37 1.08
C ASP A 250 6.28 -27.56 1.93
N ARG A 251 5.77 -27.28 3.14
CA ARG A 251 5.35 -28.25 4.14
C ARG A 251 4.13 -27.76 4.93
N ALA A 252 3.59 -28.64 5.76
CA ALA A 252 2.43 -28.30 6.58
C ALA A 252 2.74 -27.21 7.63
N PRO A 253 1.94 -26.12 7.72
CA PRO A 253 2.22 -24.97 8.58
C PRO A 253 1.82 -25.20 10.05
N THR A 254 1.99 -26.42 10.56
CA THR A 254 1.60 -26.83 11.92
C THR A 254 2.29 -26.00 13.01
N ALA A 255 3.50 -25.50 12.75
CA ALA A 255 4.25 -24.64 13.66
C ALA A 255 3.56 -23.30 13.97
N LEU A 256 2.64 -22.82 13.09
CA LEU A 256 1.91 -21.59 13.33
C LEU A 256 0.79 -21.77 14.36
N GLY A 257 0.04 -22.88 14.29
CA GLY A 257 -1.12 -23.14 15.16
C GLY A 257 -2.01 -21.90 15.32
N ASP A 258 -2.41 -21.61 16.55
CA ASP A 258 -3.24 -20.44 16.89
C ASP A 258 -2.52 -19.08 16.70
N ALA A 259 -1.20 -19.08 16.48
CA ALA A 259 -0.45 -17.84 16.22
C ALA A 259 -0.56 -17.37 14.77
N ALA A 260 -1.14 -18.17 13.86
CA ALA A 260 -1.24 -17.85 12.43
C ALA A 260 -1.85 -16.45 12.16
N LYS A 261 -3.06 -16.19 12.66
CA LYS A 261 -3.74 -14.89 12.47
C LYS A 261 -3.01 -13.75 13.18
N PRO A 262 -2.71 -13.82 14.49
CA PRO A 262 -2.01 -12.74 15.18
C PRO A 262 -0.67 -12.39 14.54
N LEU A 263 0.10 -13.39 14.09
CA LEU A 263 1.40 -13.17 13.46
C LEU A 263 1.26 -12.50 12.09
N LEU A 264 0.31 -12.93 11.25
CA LEU A 264 0.08 -12.29 9.95
C LEU A 264 -0.39 -10.84 10.11
N LEU A 265 -1.30 -10.57 11.06
CA LEU A 265 -1.74 -9.20 11.35
C LEU A 265 -0.59 -8.34 11.90
N GLU A 266 0.28 -8.90 12.74
CA GLU A 266 1.47 -8.20 13.23
C GLU A 266 2.43 -7.86 12.07
N VAL A 267 2.65 -8.77 11.12
CA VAL A 267 3.47 -8.51 9.93
C VAL A 267 2.86 -7.42 9.05
N LEU A 268 1.55 -7.49 8.78
CA LEU A 268 0.86 -6.46 8.00
C LEU A 268 0.90 -5.09 8.69
N GLU A 269 0.79 -5.04 10.02
CA GLU A 269 0.93 -3.79 10.77
C GLU A 269 2.34 -3.22 10.65
N ARG A 270 3.38 -4.06 10.76
CA ARG A 270 4.79 -3.64 10.59
C ARG A 270 5.08 -3.11 9.18
N LEU A 271 4.41 -3.68 8.18
CA LEU A 271 4.49 -3.22 6.79
C LEU A 271 3.60 -1.98 6.52
N GLY A 272 2.79 -1.56 7.49
CA GLY A 272 1.82 -0.48 7.32
C GLY A 272 0.75 -0.82 6.28
N LEU A 273 0.32 -2.09 6.21
CA LEU A 273 -0.68 -2.64 5.30
C LEU A 273 -1.93 -3.20 6.01
N ARG A 274 -1.93 -3.25 7.35
CA ARG A 274 -3.09 -3.73 8.13
C ARG A 274 -4.22 -2.71 8.04
N ALA A 275 -5.34 -3.17 7.48
CA ALA A 275 -6.62 -2.47 7.54
C ALA A 275 -7.40 -2.90 8.79
N ASP A 276 -8.20 -2.02 9.35
CA ASP A 276 -8.88 -2.24 10.64
C ASP A 276 -9.87 -3.41 10.55
N GLU A 277 -10.56 -3.58 9.41
CA GLU A 277 -11.47 -4.71 9.16
C GLU A 277 -10.81 -6.10 9.15
N MET A 278 -9.47 -6.18 9.06
CA MET A 278 -8.74 -7.45 9.09
C MET A 278 -8.77 -8.13 10.46
N ASP A 279 -9.11 -7.38 11.50
CA ASP A 279 -9.25 -7.91 12.85
C ASP A 279 -10.42 -8.89 12.95
N ASP A 280 -11.42 -8.74 12.08
CA ASP A 280 -12.58 -9.63 11.96
C ASP A 280 -12.37 -10.77 10.94
N TRP A 281 -11.21 -10.82 10.26
CA TRP A 281 -10.95 -11.86 9.26
C TRP A 281 -10.79 -13.24 9.91
N THR A 282 -11.18 -14.27 9.17
CA THR A 282 -11.06 -15.66 9.61
C THR A 282 -9.78 -16.26 9.05
N ALA A 283 -9.00 -16.93 9.90
CA ALA A 283 -7.87 -17.73 9.46
C ALA A 283 -8.29 -19.18 9.25
N THR A 284 -7.87 -19.76 8.13
CA THR A 284 -8.03 -21.17 7.82
C THR A 284 -6.66 -21.78 7.56
N THR A 285 -6.46 -23.00 8.07
CA THR A 285 -5.26 -23.79 7.80
C THR A 285 -5.61 -24.87 6.79
N GLU A 286 -4.80 -24.97 5.75
CA GLU A 286 -4.85 -25.97 4.69
C GLU A 286 -3.58 -26.83 4.74
N PRO A 287 -3.52 -27.97 4.02
CA PRO A 287 -2.41 -28.91 4.13
C PRO A 287 -1.02 -28.27 4.05
N ASN A 288 -0.81 -27.31 3.15
CA ASN A 288 0.46 -26.60 2.95
C ASN A 288 0.27 -25.07 2.90
N ALA A 289 -0.80 -24.55 3.51
CA ALA A 289 -1.07 -23.11 3.44
C ALA A 289 -1.83 -22.59 4.65
N VAL A 290 -1.69 -21.29 4.89
CA VAL A 290 -2.57 -20.53 5.78
C VAL A 290 -3.23 -19.45 4.96
N ALA A 291 -4.55 -19.32 5.09
CA ALA A 291 -5.30 -18.24 4.49
C ALA A 291 -5.97 -17.39 5.58
N LEU A 292 -5.98 -16.08 5.39
CA LEU A 292 -6.72 -15.12 6.20
C LEU A 292 -7.63 -14.34 5.26
N GLY A 293 -8.94 -14.41 5.48
CA GLY A 293 -9.92 -13.83 4.56
C GLY A 293 -11.12 -13.20 5.24
N GLY A 294 -11.70 -12.23 4.53
CA GLY A 294 -12.86 -11.47 4.99
C GLY A 294 -13.34 -10.44 3.97
N THR A 295 -14.06 -9.44 4.45
CA THR A 295 -14.54 -8.31 3.63
C THR A 295 -13.60 -7.11 3.82
N LEU A 296 -13.36 -6.37 2.75
CA LEU A 296 -12.66 -5.09 2.74
C LEU A 296 -13.62 -3.95 2.43
N THR A 297 -13.30 -2.79 3.00
CA THR A 297 -13.79 -1.51 2.52
C THR A 297 -13.06 -1.11 1.22
N GLN A 298 -13.58 -0.12 0.49
CA GLN A 298 -12.86 0.44 -0.66
C GLN A 298 -11.51 1.04 -0.24
N GLU A 299 -11.45 1.63 0.95
CA GLU A 299 -10.23 2.21 1.51
C GLU A 299 -9.20 1.13 1.89
N GLY A 300 -9.63 0.03 2.53
CA GLY A 300 -8.77 -1.10 2.84
C GLY A 300 -8.19 -1.76 1.59
N ALA A 301 -9.01 -1.98 0.55
CA ALA A 301 -8.55 -2.50 -0.73
C ALA A 301 -7.54 -1.56 -1.40
N ARG A 302 -7.80 -0.25 -1.39
CA ARG A 302 -6.88 0.77 -1.88
C ARG A 302 -5.56 0.76 -1.12
N HIS A 303 -5.62 0.68 0.21
CA HIS A 303 -4.44 0.66 1.07
C HIS A 303 -3.53 -0.53 0.74
N LEU A 304 -4.10 -1.73 0.65
CA LEU A 304 -3.39 -2.96 0.29
C LEU A 304 -2.75 -2.92 -1.10
N LEU A 305 -3.44 -2.34 -2.09
CA LEU A 305 -2.95 -2.33 -3.47
C LEU A 305 -2.02 -1.16 -3.76
N SER A 306 -2.03 -0.10 -2.96
CA SER A 306 -1.27 1.13 -3.20
C SER A 306 0.25 0.96 -3.40
N PRO A 307 0.94 -0.04 -2.80
CA PRO A 307 2.37 -0.22 -3.07
C PRO A 307 2.67 -0.65 -4.51
N VAL A 308 1.71 -1.25 -5.21
CA VAL A 308 1.89 -1.86 -6.53
C VAL A 308 1.03 -1.19 -7.60
N LEU A 309 -0.23 -0.85 -7.29
CA LEU A 309 -1.15 -0.19 -8.21
C LEU A 309 -1.05 1.33 -8.07
N ARG A 310 -0.27 1.94 -8.94
CA ARG A 310 0.01 3.38 -8.94
C ARG A 310 -0.98 4.18 -9.79
N PRO A 311 -1.21 5.47 -9.49
CA PRO A 311 -2.16 6.33 -10.21
C PRO A 311 -1.75 6.60 -11.64
N SER A 312 -0.44 6.52 -11.93
CA SER A 312 0.11 6.70 -13.27
C SER A 312 -0.37 5.65 -14.27
N ALA A 313 -0.85 4.48 -13.82
CA ALA A 313 -1.55 3.53 -14.68
C ALA A 313 -2.77 4.19 -15.35
N GLY A 314 -3.43 5.11 -14.63
CA GLY A 314 -4.51 6.00 -15.06
C GLY A 314 -4.19 6.89 -16.27
N ALA A 315 -2.92 7.16 -16.55
CA ALA A 315 -2.51 8.07 -17.64
C ALA A 315 -2.73 7.49 -19.05
N LEU A 316 -3.12 6.21 -19.16
CA LEU A 316 -3.63 5.60 -20.39
C LEU A 316 -5.10 5.99 -20.69
N ASP A 317 -5.63 7.01 -20.00
CA ASP A 317 -6.97 7.54 -20.19
C ASP A 317 -7.18 7.99 -21.64
N GLN A 318 -8.08 7.30 -22.33
CA GLN A 318 -8.47 7.56 -23.72
C GLN A 318 -9.57 8.61 -23.83
N SER A 319 -9.99 9.24 -22.72
CA SER A 319 -11.02 10.26 -22.76
C SER A 319 -10.47 11.64 -23.14
N GLU A 320 -10.20 11.83 -24.44
CA GLU A 320 -10.44 13.16 -25.06
C GLU A 320 -11.96 13.34 -25.19
N THR A 321 -12.65 13.54 -24.08
CA THR A 321 -14.00 14.11 -24.06
C THR A 321 -14.07 15.15 -22.97
N SER A 322 -13.23 16.18 -23.07
CA SER A 322 -13.66 17.47 -22.57
C SER A 322 -14.92 17.86 -23.34
N PRO A 323 -15.99 18.34 -22.68
CA PRO A 323 -17.06 19.02 -23.39
C PRO A 323 -16.44 20.07 -24.33
N PRO A 324 -16.97 20.26 -25.56
CA PRO A 324 -16.36 21.14 -26.58
C PRO A 324 -16.06 22.57 -26.10
N ASP A 325 -16.68 23.01 -25.00
CA ASP A 325 -16.59 24.37 -24.45
C ASP A 325 -15.74 24.52 -23.18
N GLN A 326 -15.08 23.47 -22.66
CA GLN A 326 -14.24 23.59 -21.46
C GLN A 326 -12.75 23.57 -21.79
N ASP A 327 -12.01 24.56 -21.25
CA ASP A 327 -10.55 24.63 -21.33
C ASP A 327 -9.93 23.30 -20.84
N PRO A 328 -9.22 22.54 -21.72
CA PRO A 328 -8.57 21.30 -21.33
C PRO A 328 -7.62 21.45 -20.14
N LYS A 329 -7.01 22.63 -19.97
CA LYS A 329 -6.15 22.95 -18.83
C LYS A 329 -6.95 23.03 -17.54
N ALA A 330 -8.15 23.61 -17.57
CA ALA A 330 -9.04 23.70 -16.42
C ALA A 330 -9.50 22.31 -15.93
N VAL A 331 -9.88 21.43 -16.87
CA VAL A 331 -10.33 20.06 -16.55
C VAL A 331 -9.20 19.23 -15.92
N ALA A 332 -8.02 19.24 -16.53
CA ALA A 332 -6.85 18.52 -16.00
C ALA A 332 -6.43 19.07 -14.63
N SER A 333 -6.47 20.40 -14.46
CA SER A 333 -6.18 21.08 -13.19
C SER A 333 -7.17 20.71 -12.09
N LEU A 334 -8.47 20.67 -12.37
CA LEU A 334 -9.49 20.26 -11.41
C LEU A 334 -9.27 18.80 -10.97
N ARG A 335 -9.03 17.90 -11.92
CA ARG A 335 -8.75 16.48 -11.64
C ARG A 335 -7.50 16.31 -10.77
N TYR A 336 -6.42 17.05 -11.07
CA TYR A 336 -5.20 17.05 -10.26
C TYR A 336 -5.47 17.51 -8.83
N TYR A 337 -6.14 18.67 -8.67
CA TYR A 337 -6.50 19.23 -7.37
C TYR A 337 -7.32 18.26 -6.53
N GLN A 338 -8.36 17.65 -7.12
CA GLN A 338 -9.19 16.66 -6.46
C GLN A 338 -8.40 15.40 -6.06
N GLY A 339 -7.45 14.95 -6.90
CA GLY A 339 -6.54 13.84 -6.60
C GLY A 339 -5.70 14.10 -5.35
N VAL A 340 -5.05 15.27 -5.27
CA VAL A 340 -4.25 15.67 -4.09
C VAL A 340 -5.14 15.75 -2.85
N LYS A 341 -6.29 16.43 -2.94
CA LYS A 341 -7.22 16.60 -1.83
C LYS A 341 -7.78 15.27 -1.33
N SER A 342 -8.13 14.35 -2.24
CA SER A 342 -8.58 13.00 -1.91
C SER A 342 -7.56 12.26 -1.03
N LYS A 343 -6.26 12.37 -1.36
CA LYS A 343 -5.21 11.80 -0.53
C LYS A 343 -5.01 12.51 0.79
N MET A 344 -5.01 13.84 0.80
CA MET A 344 -4.95 14.59 2.05
C MET A 344 -6.08 14.17 3.02
N ASN A 345 -7.31 14.06 2.51
CA ASN A 345 -8.45 13.63 3.29
C ASN A 345 -8.33 12.19 3.81
N GLY A 346 -7.77 11.28 3.01
CA GLY A 346 -7.50 9.91 3.44
C GLY A 346 -6.50 9.86 4.59
N VAL A 347 -5.39 10.60 4.46
CA VAL A 347 -4.38 10.72 5.53
C VAL A 347 -4.99 11.34 6.80
N TRP A 348 -5.76 12.41 6.65
CA TRP A 348 -6.40 13.11 7.77
C TRP A 348 -7.39 12.23 8.55
N LYS A 349 -8.20 11.43 7.84
CA LYS A 349 -9.20 10.55 8.46
C LYS A 349 -8.61 9.25 9.00
N SER A 350 -7.45 8.84 8.50
CA SER A 350 -6.82 7.61 8.93
C SER A 350 -6.47 7.65 10.42
N SER A 351 -6.79 6.57 11.12
CA SER A 351 -6.26 6.34 12.46
C SER A 351 -4.95 5.54 12.32
N ALA A 352 -3.85 6.13 12.78
CA ALA A 352 -2.55 5.47 12.80
C ALA A 352 -2.14 5.24 14.26
N PRO A 353 -2.41 4.04 14.84
CA PRO A 353 -2.06 3.73 16.22
C PRO A 353 -0.55 3.68 16.47
N SER A 354 0.27 3.57 15.42
CA SER A 354 1.72 3.46 15.51
C SER A 354 2.44 4.47 14.62
N TYR A 355 3.63 4.91 15.03
CA TYR A 355 4.51 5.77 14.23
C TYR A 355 4.95 5.11 12.93
N THR A 356 5.08 3.78 12.90
CA THR A 356 5.41 3.02 11.70
C THR A 356 4.28 3.13 10.67
N LYS A 357 3.02 2.88 11.08
CA LYS A 357 1.86 3.04 10.20
C LYS A 357 1.70 4.48 9.73
N LEU A 358 1.94 5.45 10.62
CA LEU A 358 1.90 6.87 10.30
C LEU A 358 2.97 7.26 9.27
N THR A 359 4.19 6.74 9.42
CA THR A 359 5.29 6.94 8.45
C THR A 359 4.92 6.37 7.09
N ALA A 360 4.44 5.12 7.05
CA ALA A 360 4.03 4.46 5.81
C ALA A 360 2.91 5.22 5.09
N LEU A 361 1.91 5.69 5.85
CA LEU A 361 0.80 6.50 5.37
C LEU A 361 1.29 7.80 4.70
N PHE A 362 2.18 8.55 5.36
CA PHE A 362 2.72 9.80 4.80
C PHE A 362 3.60 9.56 3.58
N VAL A 363 4.49 8.57 3.60
CA VAL A 363 5.34 8.21 2.45
C VAL A 363 4.46 7.79 1.27
N GLY A 364 3.45 6.96 1.51
CA GLY A 364 2.50 6.53 0.49
C GLY A 364 1.72 7.70 -0.11
N ALA A 365 1.25 8.63 0.72
CA ALA A 365 0.53 9.81 0.25
C ALA A 365 1.42 10.76 -0.58
N ALA A 366 2.64 11.03 -0.13
CA ALA A 366 3.61 11.84 -0.88
C ALA A 366 3.90 11.23 -2.26
N ARG A 367 4.24 9.93 -2.28
CA ARG A 367 4.50 9.19 -3.51
C ARG A 367 3.31 9.24 -4.45
N HIS A 368 2.10 9.06 -3.92
CA HIS A 368 0.89 9.10 -4.72
C HIS A 368 0.69 10.47 -5.39
N ILE A 369 0.90 11.58 -4.66
CA ILE A 369 0.76 12.93 -5.21
C ILE A 369 1.74 13.16 -6.36
N ASP A 370 3.00 12.75 -6.19
CA ASP A 370 4.02 12.86 -7.25
C ASP A 370 3.66 12.03 -8.49
N GLU A 371 2.86 10.98 -8.31
CA GLU A 371 2.40 10.10 -9.36
C GLU A 371 1.08 10.54 -10.01
N LEU A 372 0.48 11.69 -9.64
CA LEU A 372 -0.73 12.24 -10.28
C LEU A 372 -0.45 12.85 -11.67
N PRO A 373 -1.32 12.67 -12.69
CA PRO A 373 -1.08 13.22 -14.03
C PRO A 373 -0.81 14.73 -14.03
N ILE A 374 0.29 15.16 -14.66
CA ILE A 374 0.72 16.58 -14.69
C ILE A 374 0.51 17.26 -16.05
N LEU A 375 0.07 16.51 -17.06
CA LEU A 375 -0.12 17.04 -18.40
C LEU A 375 -1.31 18.01 -18.42
N ASN A 376 -1.09 19.21 -18.97
CA ASN A 376 -2.08 20.29 -19.01
C ASN A 376 -2.59 20.73 -17.62
N VAL A 377 -1.81 20.52 -16.55
CA VAL A 377 -2.16 21.05 -15.22
C VAL A 377 -1.59 22.46 -15.06
N ASP A 378 -2.28 23.32 -14.30
CA ASP A 378 -1.78 24.64 -13.92
C ASP A 378 -0.49 24.54 -13.09
N ASP A 379 0.53 25.33 -13.45
CA ASP A 379 1.83 25.27 -12.78
C ASP A 379 1.73 25.59 -11.28
N GLU A 380 0.82 26.48 -10.88
CA GLU A 380 0.63 26.81 -9.46
C GLU A 380 0.00 25.66 -8.67
N LEU A 381 -0.81 24.81 -9.32
CA LEU A 381 -1.31 23.58 -8.71
C LEU A 381 -0.22 22.52 -8.62
N LEU A 382 0.67 22.44 -9.63
CA LEU A 382 1.82 21.54 -9.57
C LEU A 382 2.74 21.90 -8.40
N ASP A 383 3.05 23.20 -8.24
CA ASP A 383 3.85 23.71 -7.12
C ASP A 383 3.19 23.42 -5.76
N TRP A 384 1.87 23.67 -5.65
CA TRP A 384 1.11 23.33 -4.45
C TRP A 384 1.16 21.83 -4.14
N GLY A 385 0.90 20.96 -5.13
CA GLY A 385 0.95 19.51 -4.93
C GLY A 385 2.35 19.02 -4.52
N ASN A 386 3.42 19.58 -5.12
CA ASN A 386 4.80 19.31 -4.70
C ASN A 386 5.05 19.73 -3.25
N ALA A 387 4.58 20.92 -2.85
CA ALA A 387 4.70 21.40 -1.47
C ALA A 387 3.99 20.46 -0.48
N ILE A 388 2.78 19.97 -0.81
CA ILE A 388 2.06 18.99 0.01
C ILE A 388 2.83 17.67 0.11
N SER A 389 3.31 17.14 -1.01
CA SER A 389 4.10 15.90 -1.06
C SER A 389 5.39 15.99 -0.21
N THR A 390 6.12 17.10 -0.33
CA THR A 390 7.30 17.41 0.48
C THR A 390 6.97 17.53 1.98
N THR A 391 5.83 18.13 2.29
CA THR A 391 5.34 18.23 3.68
C THR A 391 5.06 16.86 4.27
N PHE A 392 4.40 15.96 3.52
CA PHE A 392 4.18 14.58 3.95
C PHE A 392 5.49 13.81 4.16
N ARG A 393 6.49 13.95 3.29
CA ARG A 393 7.82 13.35 3.53
C ARG A 393 8.45 13.85 4.83
N THR A 394 8.35 15.15 5.10
CA THR A 394 8.86 15.74 6.34
C THR A 394 8.13 15.17 7.56
N MET A 395 6.80 15.06 7.50
CA MET A 395 6.01 14.45 8.58
C MET A 395 6.36 12.97 8.79
N ALA A 396 6.65 12.23 7.72
CA ALA A 396 7.12 10.84 7.81
C ALA A 396 8.45 10.74 8.57
N ILE A 397 9.42 11.61 8.26
CA ILE A 397 10.72 11.65 8.96
C ILE A 397 10.53 11.95 10.45
N VAL A 398 9.68 12.91 10.79
CA VAL A 398 9.39 13.27 12.19
C VAL A 398 8.71 12.10 12.92
N ALA A 399 7.73 11.44 12.30
CA ALA A 399 7.07 10.26 12.86
C ALA A 399 8.06 9.11 13.08
N GLN A 400 8.92 8.82 12.10
CA GLN A 400 9.95 7.79 12.19
C GLN A 400 10.94 8.09 13.32
N ALA A 401 11.40 9.33 13.45
CA ALA A 401 12.30 9.76 14.52
C ALA A 401 11.65 9.62 15.92
N ALA A 402 10.37 9.98 16.06
CA ALA A 402 9.62 9.80 17.29
C ALA A 402 9.49 8.32 17.68
N GLY A 403 9.10 7.46 16.73
CA GLY A 403 9.01 6.01 16.94
C GLY A 403 10.34 5.36 17.33
N GLY A 404 11.43 5.77 16.67
CA GLY A 404 12.79 5.30 17.01
C GLY A 404 13.22 5.74 18.41
N THR A 405 12.95 6.99 18.78
CA THR A 405 13.27 7.55 20.09
C THR A 405 12.50 6.83 21.22
N ILE A 406 11.21 6.56 21.02
CA ILE A 406 10.37 5.81 21.97
C ILE A 406 10.85 4.37 22.12
N SER A 407 11.23 3.72 21.01
CA SER A 407 11.73 2.34 21.01
C SER A 407 13.08 2.23 21.73
N LEU A 408 13.98 3.20 21.54
CA LEU A 408 15.26 3.26 22.25
C LEU A 408 15.05 3.50 23.75
N ALA A 409 14.12 4.38 24.12
CA ALA A 409 13.76 4.61 25.52
C ALA A 409 13.20 3.34 26.18
N GLU A 410 12.35 2.59 25.46
CA GLU A 410 11.82 1.31 25.94
C GLU A 410 12.94 0.29 26.18
N ALA A 411 13.90 0.18 25.25
CA ALA A 411 15.03 -0.73 25.39
C ALA A 411 15.95 -0.40 26.58
N ASN A 412 15.93 0.85 27.04
CA ASN A 412 16.70 1.32 28.19
C ASN A 412 15.96 1.13 29.53
N LYS A 413 14.76 0.53 29.53
CA LYS A 413 14.08 0.15 30.78
C LYS A 413 14.94 -0.85 31.54
N SER A 414 15.29 -0.49 32.77
CA SER A 414 16.10 -1.30 33.67
C SER A 414 15.51 -1.26 35.07
N MET A 415 15.47 -2.42 35.72
CA MET A 415 15.06 -2.56 37.10
C MET A 415 16.21 -3.20 37.87
N LEU A 416 16.66 -2.55 38.94
CA LEU A 416 17.69 -3.06 39.83
C LEU A 416 17.11 -3.17 41.24
N SER A 417 17.22 -4.35 41.84
CA SER A 417 16.94 -4.52 43.26
C SER A 417 18.21 -4.17 44.03
N VAL A 418 18.16 -3.09 44.81
CA VAL A 418 19.27 -2.68 45.68
C VAL A 418 18.92 -3.06 47.10
N THR A 419 19.69 -3.98 47.68
CA THR A 419 19.64 -4.29 49.10
C THR A 419 20.61 -3.35 49.82
N THR A 420 20.09 -2.34 50.51
CA THR A 420 20.91 -1.45 51.32
C THR A 420 20.97 -1.97 52.76
N PRO A 421 22.17 -2.16 53.34
CA PRO A 421 22.31 -2.28 54.79
C PRO A 421 21.77 -1.00 55.40
N ASN A 422 20.90 -1.12 56.40
CA ASN A 422 20.25 0.02 57.04
C ASN A 422 21.29 0.76 57.92
N TYR A 423 22.16 1.56 57.28
CA TYR A 423 23.09 2.46 57.97
C TYR A 423 22.33 3.74 58.27
N TYR A 424 21.71 3.82 59.45
CA TYR A 424 21.16 5.08 59.92
C TYR A 424 22.32 6.04 60.17
N THR A 425 22.53 7.00 59.27
CA THR A 425 23.22 8.25 59.57
C THR A 425 22.32 9.04 60.52
N GLY A 426 22.56 8.87 61.83
CA GLY A 426 22.03 9.76 62.84
C GLY A 426 22.57 11.17 62.62
N PHE A 427 21.82 12.00 61.90
CA PHE A 427 21.94 13.46 61.95
C PHE A 427 20.88 13.99 62.91
N GLY A 428 21.13 13.75 64.19
CA GLY A 428 20.48 14.44 65.31
C GLY A 428 21.60 14.92 66.22
N GLY A 429 22.18 16.07 65.89
CA GLY A 429 23.24 16.69 66.68
C GLY A 429 22.73 17.04 68.08
N GLY A 430 23.05 16.19 69.05
CA GLY A 430 23.02 16.50 70.47
C GLY A 430 24.45 16.56 70.99
N PHE A 431 24.98 17.77 71.18
CA PHE A 431 26.10 18.01 72.09
C PHE A 431 25.55 18.11 73.51
N SER A 432 26.09 17.29 74.40
CA SER A 432 25.87 17.35 75.84
C SER A 432 26.95 18.19 76.51
N ALA A 433 26.54 19.10 77.38
CA ALA A 433 27.28 19.52 78.57
C ALA A 433 26.25 20.08 79.58
N GLY A 434 26.10 19.42 80.74
CA GLY A 434 25.01 19.68 81.70
C GLY A 434 25.39 20.56 82.89
N TYR A 435 24.43 20.79 83.80
CA TYR A 435 24.59 20.98 85.26
C TYR A 435 23.19 21.06 85.91
N TYR A 436 22.89 20.25 86.93
CA TYR A 436 21.56 20.01 87.56
C TYR A 436 20.54 19.33 86.62
N GLY A 437 20.13 18.08 86.77
CA GLY A 437 19.73 17.37 87.97
C GLY A 437 18.25 17.01 87.81
N ASN A 438 17.92 15.85 87.20
CA ASN A 438 16.68 15.14 87.51
C ASN A 438 16.65 13.72 86.94
N TYR A 439 16.20 12.79 87.76
CA TYR A 439 15.84 11.42 87.42
C TYR A 439 14.59 11.41 86.52
N GLY A 440 14.56 10.60 85.47
CA GLY A 440 13.35 10.45 84.65
C GLY A 440 13.41 9.31 83.65
N TYR A 441 12.81 8.17 84.04
CA TYR A 441 12.35 7.01 83.28
C TYR A 441 12.75 6.87 81.80
N GLY A 442 13.55 5.83 81.54
CA GLY A 442 13.78 5.29 80.21
C GLY A 442 12.54 4.63 79.62
N TYR A 443 12.31 4.88 78.33
CA TYR A 443 11.60 3.97 77.44
C TYR A 443 12.64 3.38 76.48
N GLN A 444 13.04 2.14 76.74
CA GLN A 444 13.74 1.33 75.75
C GLN A 444 12.73 0.94 74.66
N TYR A 445 12.80 1.61 73.51
CA TYR A 445 12.32 1.01 72.27
C TYR A 445 13.43 0.09 71.75
N ALA A 446 13.32 -1.20 72.06
CA ALA A 446 14.05 -2.23 71.35
C ALA A 446 13.47 -2.32 69.93
N VAL A 447 14.17 -1.75 68.96
CA VAL A 447 13.88 -2.00 67.54
C VAL A 447 14.76 -3.16 67.09
N PRO A 448 14.21 -4.25 66.53
CA PRO A 448 15.01 -5.40 66.12
C PRO A 448 16.05 -5.02 65.08
N SER A 449 17.33 -5.09 65.46
CA SER A 449 18.48 -5.00 64.58
C SER A 449 18.53 -6.23 63.69
N GLY A 450 18.34 -6.05 62.37
CA GLY A 450 18.50 -7.14 61.39
C GLY A 450 17.73 -6.99 60.08
N SER A 451 16.84 -6.00 59.91
CA SER A 451 16.08 -5.87 58.65
C SER A 451 16.93 -5.18 57.57
N THR A 452 17.38 -5.96 56.58
CA THR A 452 17.78 -5.44 55.28
C THR A 452 16.53 -4.95 54.54
N SER A 453 16.50 -3.66 54.19
CA SER A 453 15.48 -3.15 53.28
C SER A 453 15.93 -3.41 51.85
N THR A 454 15.15 -4.17 51.09
CA THR A 454 15.34 -4.29 49.65
C THR A 454 14.46 -3.26 48.99
N THR A 455 15.05 -2.25 48.35
CA THR A 455 14.31 -1.27 47.56
C THR A 455 14.56 -1.55 46.10
N THR A 456 13.48 -1.66 45.34
CA THR A 456 13.55 -1.73 43.88
C THR A 456 13.72 -0.31 43.34
N ILE A 457 14.78 -0.08 42.58
CA ILE A 457 15.00 1.17 41.83
C ILE A 457 14.78 0.84 40.35
N ASP A 458 13.81 1.50 39.73
CA ASP A 458 13.56 1.42 38.30
C ASP A 458 13.56 2.81 37.66
N ASN A 459 13.74 2.84 36.35
CA ASN A 459 13.69 4.06 35.54
C ASN A 459 12.40 4.14 34.70
N TYR A 460 11.35 3.37 35.05
CA TYR A 460 10.17 3.21 34.21
C TYR A 460 9.34 4.50 34.16
N GLY A 461 9.19 5.19 35.30
CA GLY A 461 8.49 6.48 35.37
C GLY A 461 9.13 7.57 34.49
N PRO A 462 10.44 7.87 34.66
CA PRO A 462 11.16 8.80 33.80
C PRO A 462 11.12 8.43 32.30
N ILE A 463 11.25 7.13 31.97
CA ILE A 463 11.14 6.66 30.58
C ILE A 463 9.73 6.89 30.03
N GLY A 464 8.68 6.58 30.79
CA GLY A 464 7.30 6.83 30.40
C GLY A 464 7.05 8.32 30.11
N ASN A 465 7.48 9.20 31.01
CA ASN A 465 7.38 10.66 30.80
C ASN A 465 8.10 11.12 29.53
N PHE A 466 9.29 10.57 29.24
CA PHE A 466 10.04 10.89 28.03
C PHE A 466 9.33 10.41 26.75
N GLN A 467 8.73 9.21 26.78
CA GLN A 467 7.93 8.67 25.69
C GLN A 467 6.68 9.52 25.43
N ASP A 468 5.99 9.96 26.50
CA ASP A 468 4.82 10.82 26.42
C ASP A 468 5.17 12.21 25.86
N MET A 469 6.25 12.83 26.35
CA MET A 469 6.73 14.11 25.83
C MET A 469 7.09 14.03 24.34
N THR A 470 7.76 12.95 23.92
CA THR A 470 8.11 12.72 22.51
C THR A 470 6.84 12.62 21.67
N SER A 471 5.84 11.89 22.16
CA SER A 471 4.57 11.72 21.47
C SER A 471 3.76 13.00 21.36
N GLN A 472 3.72 13.80 22.41
CA GLN A 472 3.05 15.10 22.38
C GLN A 472 3.72 16.06 21.40
N LYS A 473 5.06 16.13 21.37
CA LYS A 473 5.79 17.00 20.44
C LYS A 473 5.50 16.66 18.98
N GLU A 474 5.52 15.37 18.64
CA GLU A 474 5.17 14.92 17.28
C GLU A 474 3.72 15.28 16.93
N ALA A 475 2.77 14.99 17.82
CA ALA A 475 1.35 15.29 17.58
C ALA A 475 1.08 16.80 17.42
N LEU A 476 1.76 17.64 18.21
CA LEU A 476 1.69 19.10 18.09
C LEU A 476 2.24 19.59 16.75
N TYR A 477 3.40 19.09 16.35
CA TYR A 477 4.00 19.41 15.04
C TYR A 477 3.06 19.04 13.90
N ARG A 478 2.52 17.81 13.92
CA ARG A 478 1.55 17.33 12.93
C ARG A 478 0.31 18.22 12.86
N ARG A 479 -0.29 18.55 14.01
CA ARG A 479 -1.50 19.39 14.07
C ARG A 479 -1.25 20.79 13.51
N ASN A 480 -0.10 21.40 13.82
CA ASN A 480 0.24 22.71 13.29
C ASN A 480 0.48 22.66 11.78
N THR A 481 1.15 21.60 11.30
CA THR A 481 1.38 21.36 9.87
C THR A 481 0.06 21.26 9.11
N TRP A 482 -0.93 20.55 9.65
CA TRP A 482 -2.27 20.45 9.03
C TRP A 482 -3.00 21.79 8.92
N LYS A 483 -2.90 22.67 9.92
CA LYS A 483 -3.47 24.03 9.83
C LYS A 483 -2.86 24.81 8.66
N THR A 484 -1.55 24.68 8.45
CA THR A 484 -0.85 25.30 7.32
C THR A 484 -1.36 24.71 6.00
N ILE A 485 -1.45 23.37 5.92
CA ILE A 485 -1.99 22.67 4.75
C ILE A 485 -3.41 23.14 4.40
N ASP A 486 -4.31 23.27 5.38
CA ASP A 486 -5.68 23.73 5.17
C ASP A 486 -5.73 25.17 4.63
N THR A 487 -4.86 26.03 5.16
CA THR A 487 -4.74 27.43 4.73
C THR A 487 -4.31 27.51 3.28
N VAL A 488 -3.18 26.87 2.91
CA VAL A 488 -2.67 26.93 1.53
C VAL A 488 -3.59 26.23 0.53
N THR A 489 -4.30 25.18 0.95
CA THR A 489 -5.30 24.48 0.13
C THR A 489 -6.52 25.37 -0.15
N SER A 490 -6.98 26.12 0.85
CA SER A 490 -8.08 27.07 0.68
C SER A 490 -7.69 28.24 -0.22
N GLU A 491 -6.44 28.71 -0.12
CA GLU A 491 -5.90 29.76 -0.98
C GLU A 491 -5.79 29.33 -2.44
N ILE A 492 -5.19 28.16 -2.72
CA ILE A 492 -5.05 27.67 -4.09
C ILE A 492 -6.41 27.37 -4.72
N ARG A 493 -7.36 26.82 -3.96
CA ARG A 493 -8.75 26.63 -4.41
C ARG A 493 -9.35 27.93 -4.90
N ARG A 494 -9.36 28.97 -4.05
CA ARG A 494 -9.92 30.29 -4.41
C ARG A 494 -9.24 30.88 -5.64
N LYS A 495 -7.92 30.70 -5.75
CA LYS A 495 -7.14 31.20 -6.88
C LYS A 495 -7.53 30.50 -8.17
N MET A 496 -7.62 29.17 -8.17
CA MET A 496 -8.00 28.37 -9.34
C MET A 496 -9.46 28.59 -9.74
N THR A 497 -10.39 28.67 -8.78
CA THR A 497 -11.80 29.00 -9.05
C THR A 497 -11.92 30.35 -9.77
N LYS A 498 -11.21 31.38 -9.29
CA LYS A 498 -11.19 32.70 -9.95
C LYS A 498 -10.55 32.67 -11.33
N LYS A 499 -9.48 31.89 -11.51
CA LYS A 499 -8.71 31.81 -12.75
C LYS A 499 -9.49 31.13 -13.87
N TYR A 500 -10.20 30.04 -13.55
CA TYR A 500 -10.86 29.19 -14.54
C TYR A 500 -12.38 29.35 -14.59
N GLY A 501 -12.99 30.10 -13.67
CA GLY A 501 -14.45 30.30 -13.63
C GLY A 501 -15.26 29.04 -13.32
N ILE A 502 -14.59 27.97 -12.86
CA ILE A 502 -15.20 26.72 -12.42
C ILE A 502 -14.88 26.49 -10.94
N GLU A 503 -15.78 25.86 -10.21
CA GLU A 503 -15.56 25.62 -8.79
C GLU A 503 -14.60 24.44 -8.54
N PHE A 504 -13.50 24.69 -7.82
CA PHE A 504 -12.55 23.67 -7.37
C PHE A 504 -13.01 23.04 -6.04
N GLU A 505 -14.22 22.46 -6.04
CA GLU A 505 -14.81 21.78 -4.88
C GLU A 505 -14.68 20.26 -4.92
N GLU A 506 -14.99 19.63 -3.78
CA GLU A 506 -15.15 18.18 -3.71
C GLU A 506 -16.38 17.75 -4.53
N PRO A 507 -16.33 16.61 -5.23
CA PRO A 507 -17.57 15.95 -5.64
C PRO A 507 -18.39 15.69 -4.38
N SER A 508 -19.62 16.20 -4.34
CA SER A 508 -20.57 15.94 -3.25
C SER A 508 -20.68 14.43 -3.05
N LYS A 509 -20.47 13.97 -1.82
CA LYS A 509 -20.54 12.55 -1.45
C LYS A 509 -21.86 11.89 -1.82
#